data_AF-A0A2R7P9X7-F1
#
_entry.id   AF-A0A2R7P9X7-F1
#
_cell.length_a   1.000
_cell.length_b   1.000
_cell.length_c   1.000
_cell.angle_alpha   90.00
_cell.angle_beta   90.00
_cell.angle_gamma   90.00
#
_symmetry.space_group_name_H-M   'P 1'
#
loop_
_entity.id
_entity.type
_entity.pdbx_description
1 polymer ?
#
loop_
_entity_poly.entity_id
_entity_poly.type
_entity_poly.pdbx_seq_one_letter_code
_entity_poly.pdbx_strand_id
1 'polypeptide(L)'
;MIWQQIYNPAGNMVASTALAAIPVIIMLAALGFFHIKAHIAAGMGLIAALVVAIFAYGMPAEMAGRAALYGGFVGLLPIGWIVLNIIFLHQLTEQNGSFKVLQDSLSNITEDRRIQLLLIAFCFGAFFEGAAGFGTPVAVTAAILIGLGFSPLAASGLSLIANTAPVAFGALGTPVITLAKVHGYDLMEVTAMIGRQLPFFSVLVPFWLIWAFAGRKAMWEIW
;
A
#
# COMPACT_ATOMS: atom_id res chain seq x y z
N MET A 1 6.83 -7.41 33.26
CA MET A 1 5.73 -6.41 33.39
C MET A 1 5.07 -6.24 32.05
N ILE A 2 3.74 -6.17 32.01
CA ILE A 2 2.98 -5.83 30.80
C ILE A 2 2.84 -4.31 30.80
N TRP A 3 3.47 -3.63 29.83
CA TRP A 3 3.22 -2.20 29.62
C TRP A 3 1.90 -2.03 28.91
N GLN A 4 1.06 -1.12 29.42
CA GLN A 4 -0.19 -0.73 28.78
C GLN A 4 -0.01 0.66 28.19
N GLN A 5 -0.35 0.80 26.91
CA GLN A 5 -0.28 2.07 26.22
C GLN A 5 -1.37 3.01 26.72
N ILE A 6 -0.96 4.19 27.19
CA ILE A 6 -1.87 5.29 27.52
C ILE A 6 -2.10 6.08 26.23
N TYR A 7 -3.32 6.10 25.69
CA TYR A 7 -3.62 6.80 24.44
C TYR A 7 -3.63 8.34 24.56
N ASN A 8 -3.76 8.87 25.79
CA ASN A 8 -3.81 10.30 26.07
C ASN A 8 -2.72 10.75 27.08
N PRO A 9 -1.42 10.62 26.76
CA PRO A 9 -0.35 11.02 27.68
C PRO A 9 -0.30 12.53 27.95
N ALA A 10 -0.79 13.35 27.01
CA ALA A 10 -0.76 14.81 27.12
C ALA A 10 -1.99 15.40 27.84
N GLY A 11 -2.94 14.56 28.30
CA GLY A 11 -4.22 15.01 28.84
C GLY A 11 -5.19 15.59 27.79
N ASN A 12 -4.70 15.91 26.58
CA ASN A 12 -5.49 16.34 25.43
C ASN A 12 -5.33 15.34 24.28
N MET A 13 -6.46 14.84 23.76
CA MET A 13 -6.48 13.84 22.70
C MET A 13 -5.86 14.35 21.39
N VAL A 14 -6.08 15.62 21.04
CA VAL A 14 -5.50 16.23 19.82
C VAL A 14 -3.99 16.32 19.93
N ALA A 15 -3.47 16.75 21.09
CA ALA A 15 -2.04 16.83 21.32
C ALA A 15 -1.38 15.43 21.31
N SER A 16 -2.04 14.45 21.92
CA SER A 16 -1.59 13.06 21.90
C SER A 16 -1.56 12.47 20.50
N THR A 17 -2.60 12.72 19.68
CA THR A 17 -2.62 12.32 18.27
C THR A 17 -1.52 13.01 17.46
N ALA A 18 -1.27 14.31 17.70
CA ALA A 18 -0.20 15.05 17.03
C ALA A 18 1.18 14.46 17.36
N LEU A 19 1.43 14.09 18.61
CA LEU A 19 2.66 13.41 19.04
C LEU A 19 2.80 12.03 18.36
N ALA A 20 1.74 11.23 18.33
CA ALA A 20 1.72 9.93 17.66
C ALA A 20 1.98 10.03 16.14
N ALA A 21 1.63 11.15 15.51
CA ALA A 21 1.81 11.37 14.07
C ALA A 21 3.26 11.76 13.68
N ILE A 22 4.10 12.21 14.63
CA ILE A 22 5.47 12.69 14.36
C ILE A 22 6.30 11.72 13.51
N PRO A 23 6.37 10.41 13.80
CA PRO A 23 7.19 9.48 13.03
C PRO A 23 6.76 9.39 11.56
N VAL A 24 5.44 9.41 11.32
CA VAL A 24 4.86 9.37 9.97
C VAL A 24 5.15 10.66 9.22
N ILE A 25 4.96 11.81 9.88
CA ILE A 25 5.24 13.12 9.28
C ILE A 25 6.71 13.24 8.89
N ILE A 26 7.64 12.82 9.76
CA ILE A 26 9.08 12.84 9.47
C ILE A 26 9.39 11.98 8.25
N MET A 27 8.85 10.76 8.19
CA MET A 27 9.08 9.85 7.08
C MET A 27 8.52 10.40 5.76
N LEU A 28 7.28 10.92 5.78
CA LEU A 28 6.63 11.48 4.59
C LEU A 28 7.31 12.77 4.12
N ALA A 29 7.73 13.64 5.05
CA ALA A 29 8.48 14.85 4.71
C ALA A 29 9.84 14.52 4.12
N ALA A 30 10.56 13.56 4.71
CA ALA A 30 11.85 13.08 4.20
C ALA A 30 11.75 12.56 2.76
N LEU A 31 10.70 11.79 2.45
CA LEU A 31 10.47 11.24 1.12
C LEU A 31 9.94 12.28 0.12
N GLY A 32 8.87 12.99 0.48
CA GLY A 32 8.12 13.83 -0.45
C GLY A 32 8.69 15.23 -0.66
N PHE A 33 9.27 15.84 0.37
CA PHE A 33 9.83 17.20 0.27
C PHE A 33 11.35 17.18 0.11
N PHE A 34 12.04 16.40 0.96
CA PHE A 34 13.50 16.37 0.98
C PHE A 34 14.10 15.34 0.02
N HIS A 35 13.27 14.49 -0.60
CA HIS A 35 13.70 13.47 -1.57
C HIS A 35 14.84 12.57 -1.05
N ILE A 36 14.83 12.28 0.25
CA ILE A 36 15.82 11.43 0.92
C ILE A 36 15.59 9.97 0.52
N LYS A 37 16.68 9.18 0.45
CA LYS A 37 16.59 7.74 0.16
C LYS A 37 15.68 7.03 1.18
N ALA A 38 14.82 6.14 0.69
CA ALA A 38 13.77 5.50 1.48
C ALA A 38 14.27 4.78 2.76
N HIS A 39 15.41 4.09 2.70
CA HIS A 39 15.99 3.43 3.87
C HIS A 39 16.44 4.42 4.97
N ILE A 40 16.91 5.61 4.58
CA ILE A 40 17.29 6.66 5.53
C ILE A 40 16.03 7.28 6.14
N ALA A 41 15.03 7.58 5.32
CA ALA A 41 13.74 8.09 5.80
C ALA A 41 13.06 7.13 6.78
N ALA A 42 13.09 5.82 6.50
CA ALA A 42 12.60 4.78 7.41
C ALA A 42 13.38 4.76 8.73
N GLY A 43 14.71 4.89 8.67
CA GLY A 43 15.56 5.01 9.86
C GLY A 43 15.22 6.23 10.71
N MET A 44 15.02 7.39 10.08
CA MET A 44 14.59 8.62 10.76
C MET A 44 13.22 8.44 11.43
N GLY A 45 12.27 7.83 10.72
CA GLY A 45 10.95 7.50 11.26
C GLY A 45 11.03 6.55 12.47
N LEU A 46 11.88 5.52 12.40
CA LEU A 46 12.10 4.59 13.52
C LEU A 46 12.68 5.29 14.74
N ILE A 47 13.70 6.13 14.56
CA ILE A 47 14.29 6.92 15.65
C ILE A 47 13.24 7.83 16.27
N ALA A 48 12.47 8.53 15.45
CA ALA A 48 11.38 9.38 15.93
C ALA A 48 10.32 8.59 16.71
N ALA A 49 9.93 7.40 16.24
CA ALA A 49 8.99 6.52 16.92
C ALA A 49 9.52 6.08 18.29
N LEU A 50 10.80 5.72 18.39
CA LEU A 50 11.43 5.34 19.66
C LEU A 50 11.46 6.52 20.64
N VAL A 51 11.83 7.72 20.17
CA VAL A 51 11.85 8.94 21.00
C VAL A 51 10.44 9.24 21.52
N VAL A 52 9.43 9.25 20.66
CA VAL A 52 8.04 9.51 21.06
C VAL A 52 7.54 8.43 22.02
N ALA A 53 7.79 7.16 21.75
CA ALA A 53 7.34 6.06 22.61
C ALA A 53 7.94 6.14 24.02
N ILE A 54 9.25 6.42 24.13
CA ILE A 54 9.95 6.44 25.42
C ILE A 54 9.60 7.70 26.20
N PHE A 55 9.72 8.88 25.58
CA PHE A 55 9.63 10.15 26.30
C PHE A 55 8.19 10.68 26.41
N ALA A 56 7.36 10.50 25.38
CA ALA A 56 6.00 11.02 25.39
C ALA A 56 4.98 10.01 25.96
N TYR A 57 5.16 8.72 25.66
CA TYR A 57 4.24 7.66 26.10
C TYR A 57 4.75 6.87 27.31
N GLY A 58 5.94 7.20 27.82
CA GLY A 58 6.52 6.57 29.01
C GLY A 58 6.82 5.08 28.84
N MET A 59 7.03 4.61 27.60
CA MET A 59 7.37 3.22 27.33
C MET A 59 8.80 2.94 27.83
N PRO A 60 9.02 1.91 28.66
CA PRO A 60 10.38 1.50 29.04
C PRO A 60 11.25 1.23 27.81
N ALA A 61 12.45 1.82 27.78
CA ALA A 61 13.35 1.77 26.62
C ALA A 61 13.69 0.34 26.17
N GLU A 62 13.80 -0.59 27.10
CA GLU A 62 14.01 -2.01 26.79
C GLU A 62 12.84 -2.60 25.98
N MET A 63 11.59 -2.30 26.36
CA MET A 63 10.42 -2.76 25.61
C MET A 63 10.28 -2.06 24.26
N ALA A 64 10.61 -0.77 24.18
CA ALA A 64 10.64 -0.05 22.90
C ALA A 64 11.65 -0.67 21.92
N GLY A 65 12.85 -1.02 22.41
CA GLY A 65 13.87 -1.72 21.62
C GLY A 65 13.42 -3.12 21.18
N ARG A 66 12.80 -3.90 22.07
CA ARG A 66 12.22 -5.21 21.73
C ARG A 66 11.12 -5.09 20.68
N ALA A 67 10.25 -4.08 20.78
CA ALA A 67 9.19 -3.81 19.79
C ALA A 67 9.78 -3.42 18.43
N ALA A 68 10.83 -2.60 18.40
CA ALA A 68 11.53 -2.24 17.17
C ALA A 68 12.18 -3.47 16.50
N LEU A 69 12.86 -4.33 17.27
CA LEU A 69 13.43 -5.58 16.77
C LEU A 69 12.35 -6.53 16.25
N TYR A 70 11.26 -6.69 17.00
CA TYR A 70 10.11 -7.50 16.57
C TYR A 70 9.55 -6.99 15.23
N GLY A 71 9.31 -5.68 15.10
CA GLY A 71 8.89 -5.06 13.85
C GLY A 71 9.90 -5.29 12.71
N GLY A 72 11.20 -5.19 13.01
CA GLY A 72 12.28 -5.49 12.06
C GLY A 72 12.25 -6.93 11.56
N PHE A 73 12.08 -7.91 12.45
CA PHE A 73 11.94 -9.32 12.07
C PHE A 73 10.66 -9.61 11.28
N VAL A 74 9.55 -8.98 11.65
CA VAL A 74 8.28 -9.08 10.91
C VAL A 74 8.41 -8.47 9.50
N GLY A 75 9.17 -7.38 9.36
CA GLY A 75 9.50 -6.81 8.05
C GLY A 75 10.42 -7.72 7.24
N LEU A 76 11.48 -8.25 7.85
CA LEU A 76 12.48 -9.06 7.15
C LEU A 76 11.92 -10.42 6.71
N LEU A 77 11.22 -11.12 7.59
CA LEU A 77 10.76 -12.50 7.35
C LEU A 77 9.45 -12.49 6.56
N PRO A 78 8.25 -12.18 7.12
CA PRO A 78 7.01 -12.15 6.35
C PRO A 78 7.07 -11.31 5.07
N ILE A 79 7.47 -10.04 5.14
CA ILE A 79 7.39 -9.14 3.98
C ILE A 79 8.57 -9.39 3.03
N GLY A 80 9.79 -9.46 3.56
CA GLY A 80 10.98 -9.72 2.74
C GLY A 80 10.91 -11.07 2.01
N TRP A 81 10.34 -12.09 2.63
CA TRP A 81 10.14 -13.40 1.98
C TRP A 81 9.14 -13.33 0.83
N ILE A 82 8.03 -12.59 0.97
CA ILE A 82 7.08 -12.37 -0.13
C ILE A 82 7.77 -11.65 -1.29
N VAL A 83 8.49 -10.56 -1.01
CA VAL A 83 9.20 -9.76 -2.02
C VAL A 83 10.24 -10.59 -2.77
N LEU A 84 11.02 -11.42 -2.07
CA LEU A 84 12.00 -12.30 -2.70
C LEU A 84 11.34 -13.31 -3.64
N ASN A 85 10.28 -13.98 -3.20
CA ASN A 85 9.59 -14.99 -4.01
C ASN A 85 8.89 -14.36 -5.22
N ILE A 86 8.29 -13.17 -5.08
CA ILE A 86 7.61 -12.53 -6.22
C ILE A 86 8.59 -11.97 -7.24
N ILE A 87 9.74 -11.43 -6.81
CA ILE A 87 10.79 -11.01 -7.75
C ILE A 87 11.35 -12.23 -8.49
N PHE A 88 11.58 -13.34 -7.78
CA PHE A 88 11.99 -14.59 -8.40
C PHE A 88 10.97 -15.09 -9.43
N LEU A 89 9.68 -15.15 -9.08
CA LEU A 89 8.62 -15.55 -9.99
C LEU A 89 8.48 -14.60 -11.17
N HIS A 90 8.59 -13.29 -10.95
CA HIS A 90 8.58 -12.29 -12.02
C HIS A 90 9.73 -12.51 -13.00
N GLN A 91 10.96 -12.68 -12.50
CA GLN A 91 12.11 -12.95 -13.36
C GLN A 91 11.95 -14.28 -14.12
N LEU A 92 11.36 -15.30 -13.49
CA LEU A 92 11.07 -16.57 -14.13
C LEU A 92 10.04 -16.42 -15.26
N THR A 93 8.96 -15.67 -15.04
CA THR A 93 7.92 -15.43 -16.05
C THR A 93 8.37 -14.48 -17.16
N GLU A 94 9.30 -13.57 -16.86
CA GLU A 94 9.93 -12.71 -17.85
C GLU A 94 10.88 -13.51 -18.75
N GLN A 95 11.77 -14.33 -18.16
CA GLN A 95 12.73 -15.14 -18.91
C GLN A 95 12.08 -16.25 -19.73
N ASN A 96 11.00 -16.86 -19.24
CA ASN A 96 10.29 -17.91 -19.98
C ASN A 96 9.28 -17.37 -21.01
N GLY A 97 9.15 -16.04 -21.13
CA GLY A 97 8.25 -15.36 -22.07
C GLY A 97 6.78 -15.32 -21.68
N SER A 98 6.36 -15.95 -20.57
CA SER A 98 4.95 -15.97 -20.14
C SER A 98 4.43 -14.56 -19.81
N PHE A 99 5.28 -13.70 -19.26
CA PHE A 99 4.92 -12.31 -18.99
C PHE A 99 4.63 -11.53 -20.28
N LYS A 100 5.37 -11.82 -21.36
CA LYS A 100 5.13 -11.21 -22.67
C LYS A 100 3.81 -11.68 -23.27
N VAL A 101 3.51 -12.98 -23.18
CA VAL A 101 2.21 -13.53 -23.60
C VAL A 101 1.06 -12.86 -22.84
N LEU A 102 1.22 -12.63 -21.54
CA LEU A 102 0.24 -11.89 -20.73
C LEU A 102 0.09 -10.44 -21.20
N GLN A 103 1.20 -9.73 -21.45
CA GLN A 103 1.19 -8.36 -21.96
C GLN A 103 0.49 -8.25 -23.32
N ASP A 104 0.82 -9.15 -24.25
CA ASP A 104 0.21 -9.22 -25.59
C ASP A 104 -1.28 -9.56 -25.50
N SER A 105 -1.66 -10.44 -24.56
CA SER A 105 -3.07 -10.77 -24.31
C SER A 105 -3.82 -9.54 -23.81
N LEU A 106 -3.26 -8.79 -22.86
CA LEU A 106 -3.87 -7.58 -22.32
C LEU A 106 -3.90 -6.43 -23.34
N SER A 107 -2.91 -6.31 -24.23
CA SER A 107 -2.88 -5.28 -25.26
C SER A 107 -3.90 -5.51 -26.38
N ASN A 108 -4.27 -6.77 -26.63
CA ASN A 108 -5.19 -7.12 -27.71
C ASN A 108 -6.67 -7.19 -27.27
N ILE A 109 -7.00 -6.97 -25.99
CA ILE A 109 -8.39 -6.96 -25.52
C ILE A 109 -9.16 -5.74 -26.04
N THR A 110 -8.50 -4.58 -26.11
CA THR A 110 -9.14 -3.33 -26.53
C THR A 110 -8.12 -2.37 -27.12
N GLU A 111 -8.53 -1.64 -28.16
CA GLU A 111 -7.75 -0.53 -28.72
C GLU A 111 -7.93 0.76 -27.91
N ASP A 112 -8.95 0.85 -27.05
CA ASP A 112 -9.17 2.03 -26.22
C ASP A 112 -8.22 2.05 -25.02
N ARG A 113 -7.23 2.96 -25.07
CA ARG A 113 -6.22 3.15 -24.01
C ARG A 113 -6.83 3.42 -22.63
N ARG A 114 -8.05 3.96 -22.55
CA ARG A 114 -8.76 4.24 -21.30
C ARG A 114 -9.26 2.94 -20.67
N ILE A 115 -9.91 2.09 -21.46
CA ILE A 115 -10.38 0.77 -21.00
C ILE A 115 -9.18 -0.13 -20.69
N GLN A 116 -8.13 -0.06 -21.51
CA GLN A 116 -6.88 -0.77 -21.27
C GLN A 116 -6.25 -0.38 -19.92
N LEU A 117 -6.23 0.92 -19.59
CA LEU A 117 -5.78 1.41 -18.29
C LEU A 117 -6.61 0.81 -17.14
N LEU A 118 -7.93 0.75 -17.26
CA LEU A 118 -8.79 0.12 -16.25
C LEU A 118 -8.48 -1.37 -16.07
N LEU A 119 -8.36 -2.11 -17.17
CA LEU A 119 -8.08 -3.54 -17.13
C LEU A 119 -6.74 -3.84 -16.43
N ILE A 120 -5.71 -3.04 -16.72
CA ILE A 120 -4.36 -3.26 -16.21
C ILE A 120 -4.20 -2.69 -14.79
N ALA A 121 -4.40 -1.38 -14.62
CA ALA A 121 -4.11 -0.71 -13.35
C ALA A 121 -5.11 -1.06 -12.26
N PHE A 122 -6.40 -1.21 -12.61
CA PHE A 122 -7.46 -1.45 -11.62
C PHE A 122 -7.78 -2.94 -11.47
N CYS A 123 -8.25 -3.61 -12.52
CA CYS A 123 -8.70 -5.02 -12.41
C CYS A 123 -7.54 -5.98 -12.13
N PHE A 124 -6.53 -5.97 -12.99
CA PHE A 124 -5.34 -6.82 -12.84
C PHE A 124 -4.50 -6.42 -11.63
N GLY A 125 -4.36 -5.11 -11.39
CA GLY A 125 -3.74 -4.58 -10.17
C GLY A 125 -4.39 -5.09 -8.89
N ALA A 126 -5.73 -5.06 -8.79
CA ALA A 126 -6.47 -5.55 -7.64
C ALA A 126 -6.29 -7.06 -7.40
N PHE A 127 -6.26 -7.86 -8.48
CA PHE A 127 -5.94 -9.29 -8.39
C PHE A 127 -4.55 -9.52 -7.80
N PHE A 128 -3.54 -8.79 -8.29
CA PHE A 128 -2.18 -8.86 -7.77
C PHE A 128 -2.07 -8.36 -6.33
N GLU A 129 -2.83 -7.33 -5.94
CA GLU A 129 -2.85 -6.82 -4.56
C GLU A 129 -3.36 -7.89 -3.60
N GLY A 130 -4.47 -8.56 -3.94
CA GLY A 130 -4.98 -9.67 -3.16
C GLY A 130 -3.98 -10.80 -2.97
N ALA A 131 -3.22 -11.15 -4.02
CA ALA A 131 -2.26 -12.25 -4.00
C ALA A 131 -0.93 -11.90 -3.28
N ALA A 132 -0.39 -10.70 -3.53
CA ALA A 132 0.95 -10.31 -3.09
C ALA A 132 0.96 -9.21 -2.03
N GLY A 133 0.18 -8.16 -2.25
CA GLY A 133 0.14 -6.95 -1.42
C GLY A 133 1.44 -6.13 -1.41
N PHE A 134 1.55 -5.24 -0.42
CA PHE A 134 2.75 -4.44 -0.10
C PHE A 134 3.27 -3.56 -1.24
N GLY A 135 2.38 -3.09 -2.13
CA GLY A 135 2.74 -2.18 -3.23
C GLY A 135 3.38 -2.86 -4.44
N THR A 136 3.55 -4.19 -4.40
CA THR A 136 3.96 -4.99 -5.57
C THR A 136 3.09 -4.76 -6.82
N PRO A 137 1.75 -4.67 -6.71
CA PRO A 137 0.89 -4.49 -7.88
C PRO A 137 1.10 -3.16 -8.57
N VAL A 138 1.39 -2.11 -7.81
CA VAL A 138 1.69 -0.78 -8.38
C VAL A 138 2.95 -0.86 -9.23
N ALA A 139 3.99 -1.55 -8.76
CA ALA A 139 5.23 -1.73 -9.52
C ALA A 139 5.00 -2.50 -10.82
N VAL A 140 4.28 -3.63 -10.75
CA VAL A 140 4.00 -4.49 -11.92
C VAL A 140 3.10 -3.78 -12.93
N THR A 141 1.97 -3.21 -12.49
CA THR A 141 1.04 -2.52 -13.40
C THR A 141 1.67 -1.28 -14.03
N ALA A 142 2.47 -0.51 -13.28
CA ALA A 142 3.18 0.63 -13.84
C ALA A 142 4.19 0.20 -14.92
N ALA A 143 4.94 -0.88 -14.69
CA ALA A 143 5.88 -1.41 -15.68
C ALA A 143 5.16 -1.85 -16.98
N ILE A 144 4.02 -2.52 -16.86
CA ILE A 144 3.19 -2.92 -18.01
C ILE A 144 2.71 -1.69 -18.78
N LEU A 145 2.17 -0.67 -18.09
CA LEU A 145 1.71 0.57 -18.73
C LEU A 145 2.85 1.32 -19.42
N ILE A 146 4.05 1.37 -18.82
CA ILE A 146 5.25 1.94 -19.45
C ILE A 146 5.59 1.18 -20.74
N GLY A 147 5.56 -0.15 -20.70
CA GLY A 147 5.77 -0.99 -21.88
C GLY A 147 4.74 -0.76 -22.99
N LEU A 148 3.54 -0.30 -22.65
CA LEU A 148 2.47 0.08 -23.59
C LEU A 148 2.53 1.56 -24.02
N GLY A 149 3.62 2.26 -23.69
CA GLY A 149 3.88 3.63 -24.15
C GLY A 149 3.24 4.73 -23.28
N PHE A 150 2.90 4.45 -22.02
CA PHE A 150 2.59 5.50 -21.04
C PHE A 150 3.89 6.10 -20.49
N SER A 151 3.91 7.41 -20.20
CA SER A 151 5.07 8.01 -19.53
C SER A 151 5.26 7.41 -18.13
N PRO A 152 6.50 7.21 -17.64
CA PRO A 152 6.75 6.59 -16.33
C PRO A 152 6.00 7.27 -15.18
N LEU A 153 5.98 8.60 -15.15
CA LEU A 153 5.29 9.36 -14.10
C LEU A 153 3.76 9.14 -14.15
N ALA A 154 3.16 9.16 -15.34
CA ALA A 154 1.74 8.91 -15.49
C ALA A 154 1.39 7.46 -15.14
N ALA A 155 2.16 6.49 -15.61
CA ALA A 155 1.96 5.07 -15.32
C ALA A 155 2.00 4.80 -13.80
N SER A 156 3.04 5.28 -13.12
CA SER A 156 3.14 5.14 -11.66
C SER A 156 2.01 5.86 -10.92
N GLY A 157 1.66 7.08 -11.31
CA GLY A 157 0.59 7.85 -10.67
C GLY A 157 -0.79 7.21 -10.85
N LEU A 158 -1.11 6.75 -12.06
CA LEU A 158 -2.38 6.08 -12.36
C LEU A 158 -2.47 4.71 -11.66
N SER A 159 -1.39 3.94 -11.64
CA SER A 159 -1.33 2.69 -10.86
C SER A 159 -1.51 2.92 -9.36
N LEU A 160 -0.94 4.01 -8.80
CA LEU A 160 -1.14 4.38 -7.39
C LEU A 160 -2.61 4.73 -7.09
N ILE A 161 -3.26 5.51 -7.96
CA ILE A 161 -4.67 5.85 -7.83
C ILE A 161 -5.53 4.58 -7.85
N ALA A 162 -5.30 3.71 -8.84
CA ALA A 162 -6.07 2.49 -9.04
C ALA A 162 -5.95 1.52 -7.86
N ASN A 163 -4.78 1.46 -7.21
CA ASN A 163 -4.55 0.55 -6.09
C ASN A 163 -5.25 0.97 -4.79
N THR A 164 -5.96 2.10 -4.73
CA THR A 164 -6.59 2.60 -3.49
C THR A 164 -7.68 1.67 -2.93
N ALA A 165 -8.50 1.06 -3.79
CA ALA A 165 -9.62 0.22 -3.37
C ALA A 165 -9.23 -1.19 -2.85
N PRO A 166 -8.33 -1.95 -3.50
CA PRO A 166 -8.09 -3.35 -3.13
C PRO A 166 -7.25 -3.56 -1.86
N VAL A 167 -6.53 -2.54 -1.37
CA VAL A 167 -5.49 -2.69 -0.31
C VAL A 167 -5.99 -3.38 0.95
N ALA A 168 -7.25 -3.18 1.35
CA ALA A 168 -7.75 -3.78 2.58
C ALA A 168 -7.65 -5.32 2.56
N PHE A 169 -7.85 -5.94 1.40
CA PHE A 169 -7.75 -7.39 1.22
C PHE A 169 -6.38 -7.84 0.71
N GLY A 170 -5.42 -6.91 0.63
CA GLY A 170 -4.08 -7.18 0.13
C GLY A 170 -3.33 -8.23 0.97
N ALA A 171 -2.41 -8.94 0.32
CA ALA A 171 -1.63 -10.02 0.94
C ALA A 171 -2.53 -11.00 1.73
N LEU A 172 -3.57 -11.52 1.06
CA LEU A 172 -4.53 -12.48 1.64
C LEU A 172 -5.20 -11.96 2.92
N GLY A 173 -5.52 -10.66 2.98
CA GLY A 173 -6.22 -10.04 4.12
C GLY A 173 -5.34 -9.71 5.32
N THR A 174 -4.00 -9.69 5.15
CA THR A 174 -3.06 -9.36 6.23
C THR A 174 -3.42 -8.07 7.01
N PRO A 175 -3.84 -6.96 6.35
CA PRO A 175 -4.26 -5.75 7.07
C PRO A 175 -5.46 -5.97 8.00
N VAL A 176 -6.49 -6.69 7.51
CA VAL A 176 -7.71 -6.98 8.29
C VAL A 176 -7.40 -7.89 9.47
N ILE A 177 -6.63 -8.95 9.23
CA ILE A 177 -6.21 -9.90 10.27
C ILE A 177 -5.40 -9.19 11.36
N THR A 178 -4.47 -8.33 10.96
CA THR A 178 -3.63 -7.58 11.89
C THR A 178 -4.46 -6.59 12.71
N LEU A 179 -5.36 -5.84 12.07
CA LEU A 179 -6.25 -4.90 12.76
C LEU A 179 -7.12 -5.60 13.80
N ALA A 180 -7.79 -6.70 13.39
CA ALA A 180 -8.63 -7.48 14.29
C ALA A 180 -7.84 -8.03 15.48
N LYS A 181 -6.63 -8.55 15.24
CA LYS A 181 -5.75 -9.10 16.28
C LYS A 181 -5.26 -8.04 17.27
N VAL A 182 -4.88 -6.84 16.80
CA VAL A 182 -4.35 -5.76 17.65
C VAL A 182 -5.43 -5.19 18.57
N HIS A 183 -6.67 -5.07 18.08
CA HIS A 183 -7.78 -4.53 18.87
C HIS A 183 -8.62 -5.59 19.60
N GLY A 184 -8.40 -6.88 19.32
CA GLY A 184 -9.22 -7.98 19.84
C GLY A 184 -10.64 -7.99 19.26
N TYR A 185 -10.82 -7.49 18.04
CA TYR A 185 -12.10 -7.53 17.34
C TYR A 185 -12.34 -8.87 16.66
N ASP A 186 -13.61 -9.21 16.45
CA ASP A 186 -13.98 -10.36 15.63
C ASP A 186 -13.58 -10.11 14.17
N LEU A 187 -12.88 -11.09 13.57
CA LEU A 187 -12.38 -10.96 12.21
C LEU A 187 -13.51 -10.85 11.19
N MET A 188 -14.61 -11.59 11.39
CA MET A 188 -15.73 -11.62 10.47
C MET A 188 -16.51 -10.30 10.51
N GLU A 189 -16.70 -9.72 11.70
CA GLU A 189 -17.34 -8.42 11.86
C GLU A 189 -16.56 -7.30 11.16
N VAL A 190 -15.23 -7.23 11.38
CA VAL A 190 -14.37 -6.25 10.73
C VAL A 190 -14.38 -6.46 9.21
N THR A 191 -14.25 -7.69 8.75
CA THR A 191 -14.29 -8.04 7.32
C THR A 191 -15.63 -7.64 6.68
N ALA A 192 -16.74 -7.92 7.35
CA ALA A 192 -18.07 -7.59 6.86
C ALA A 192 -18.29 -6.07 6.80
N MET A 193 -17.74 -5.30 7.75
CA MET A 193 -17.82 -3.84 7.69
C MET A 193 -17.01 -3.27 6.53
N ILE A 194 -15.78 -3.76 6.34
CA ILE A 194 -14.94 -3.39 5.20
C ILE A 194 -15.63 -3.75 3.88
N GLY A 195 -16.22 -4.94 3.79
CA GLY A 195 -16.98 -5.39 2.62
C GLY A 195 -18.24 -4.58 2.31
N ARG A 196 -18.78 -3.82 3.28
CA ARG A 196 -19.89 -2.87 3.05
C ARG A 196 -19.40 -1.49 2.59
N GLN A 197 -18.21 -1.07 3.03
CA GLN A 197 -17.66 0.26 2.72
C GLN A 197 -16.92 0.28 1.38
N LEU A 198 -16.10 -0.74 1.09
CA LEU A 198 -15.26 -0.77 -0.09
C LEU A 198 -16.01 -0.78 -1.43
N PRO A 199 -17.19 -1.43 -1.60
CA PRO A 199 -17.89 -1.42 -2.88
C PRO A 199 -18.15 -0.01 -3.42
N PHE A 200 -18.43 0.96 -2.54
CA PHE A 200 -18.60 2.36 -2.95
C PHE A 200 -17.32 2.93 -3.55
N PHE A 201 -16.16 2.70 -2.91
CA PHE A 201 -14.87 3.14 -3.43
C PHE A 201 -14.46 2.37 -4.70
N SER A 202 -14.74 1.07 -4.76
CA SER A 202 -14.47 0.24 -5.94
C SER A 202 -15.26 0.69 -7.16
N VAL A 203 -16.45 1.28 -6.98
CA VAL A 203 -17.19 1.92 -8.07
C VAL A 203 -16.58 3.28 -8.40
N LEU A 204 -16.23 4.11 -7.42
CA LEU A 204 -15.72 5.47 -7.66
C LEU A 204 -14.32 5.52 -8.28
N VAL A 205 -13.42 4.62 -7.89
CA VAL A 205 -12.00 4.64 -8.32
C VAL A 205 -11.84 4.51 -9.83
N PRO A 206 -12.54 3.60 -10.55
CA PRO A 206 -12.54 3.55 -12.01
C PRO A 206 -12.88 4.88 -12.69
N PHE A 207 -13.93 5.58 -12.22
CA PHE A 207 -14.31 6.89 -12.75
C PHE A 207 -13.20 7.90 -12.52
N TRP A 208 -12.68 7.95 -11.29
CA TRP A 208 -11.60 8.87 -10.95
C TRP A 208 -10.32 8.60 -11.75
N LEU A 209 -9.98 7.33 -11.99
CA LEU A 209 -8.82 6.92 -12.77
C LEU A 209 -8.92 7.39 -14.23
N ILE A 210 -10.07 7.18 -14.88
CA ILE A 210 -10.27 7.67 -16.25
C ILE A 210 -10.32 9.19 -16.28
N TRP A 211 -10.95 9.83 -15.29
CA TRP A 211 -10.97 11.28 -15.21
C TRP A 211 -9.56 11.87 -15.10
N ALA A 212 -8.70 11.28 -14.26
CA ALA A 212 -7.31 11.69 -14.10
C ALA A 212 -6.47 11.47 -15.37
N PHE A 213 -6.77 10.41 -16.14
CA PHE A 213 -6.04 10.09 -17.36
C PHE A 213 -6.49 10.90 -18.59
N ALA A 214 -7.81 10.94 -18.85
CA ALA A 214 -8.38 11.42 -20.11
C ALA A 214 -9.35 12.61 -19.95
N GLY A 215 -9.59 13.09 -18.73
CA GLY A 215 -10.48 14.20 -18.46
C GLY A 215 -11.96 13.81 -18.36
N ARG A 216 -12.79 14.76 -17.90
CA ARG A 216 -14.17 14.48 -17.48
C ARG A 216 -15.06 14.04 -18.65
N LYS A 217 -14.91 14.65 -19.83
CA LYS A 217 -15.72 14.32 -21.00
C LYS A 217 -15.47 12.87 -21.47
N ALA A 218 -14.20 12.51 -21.63
CA ALA A 218 -13.79 11.18 -22.04
C ALA A 218 -14.18 10.08 -21.04
N MET A 219 -14.32 10.42 -19.76
CA MET A 219 -14.86 9.50 -18.74
C MET A 219 -16.33 9.16 -19.01
N TRP A 220 -17.18 10.15 -19.30
CA TRP A 220 -18.61 9.94 -19.57
C TRP A 220 -18.90 9.23 -20.90
N GLU A 221 -17.91 9.10 -21.79
CA GLU A 221 -18.06 8.33 -23.03
C GLU A 221 -17.88 6.82 -22.83
N ILE A 222 -17.24 6.40 -21.72
CA ILE A 222 -17.00 4.97 -21.42
C ILE A 222 -18.18 4.36 -20.65
N TRP A 223 -18.87 5.16 -19.84
CA TRP A 223 -19.94 4.75 -18.93
C TRP A 223 -21.30 5.20 -19.44
#